data_AF-A0A7K1XT83-F1
#
_entry.id   AF-A0A7K1XT83-F1
#
_cell.length_a   1.000
_cell.length_b   1.000
_cell.length_c   1.000
_cell.angle_alpha   90.00
_cell.angle_beta   90.00
_cell.angle_gamma   90.00
#
_symmetry.space_group_name_H-M   'P 1'
#
loop_
_entity.id
_entity.type
_entity.pdbx_description
1 polymer ?
#
loop_
_entity_poly.entity_id
_entity_poly.type
_entity_poly.pdbx_seq_one_letter_code
_entity_poly.pdbx_strand_id
1 'polypeptide(L)'
;MARRLKDPESSLIKALLKGTKFENELTAQIGLLQVEEMQDGEMGSLRVVRPHKKQSLGAIAAQAEFTDEDDVPVSVTLNLNQDGELFELDIFKADFSPLKKFPEIE
;
A
#
# COMPACT_ATOMS: atom_id res chain seq x y z
N MET A 1 -13.17 -0.51 9.10
CA MET A 1 -14.33 -0.67 8.18
C MET A 1 -13.79 -0.68 6.77
N ALA A 2 -14.24 -1.61 5.93
CA ALA A 2 -13.77 -1.70 4.54
C ALA A 2 -14.29 -0.52 3.70
N ARG A 3 -13.42 0.07 2.88
CA ARG A 3 -13.72 1.15 1.93
C ARG A 3 -12.93 0.97 0.63
N ARG A 4 -13.25 1.75 -0.40
CA ARG A 4 -12.38 1.85 -1.59
C ARG A 4 -11.11 2.63 -1.25
N LEU A 5 -10.07 2.42 -2.06
CA LEU A 5 -8.87 3.26 -2.05
C LEU A 5 -9.26 4.72 -2.30
N LYS A 6 -8.60 5.63 -1.60
CA LYS A 6 -8.62 7.08 -1.88
C LYS A 6 -7.70 7.37 -3.07
N ASP A 7 -7.89 8.51 -3.73
CA ASP A 7 -7.08 8.87 -4.89
C ASP A 7 -5.56 8.83 -4.60
N PRO A 8 -5.05 9.42 -3.50
CA PRO A 8 -3.62 9.37 -3.19
C PRO A 8 -3.08 7.94 -3.00
N GLU A 9 -3.87 7.07 -2.37
CA GLU A 9 -3.50 5.67 -2.13
C GLU A 9 -3.40 4.90 -3.44
N SER A 10 -4.38 5.11 -4.33
CA SER A 10 -4.39 4.49 -5.66
C SER A 10 -3.24 4.97 -6.54
N SER A 11 -2.87 6.25 -6.45
CA SER A 11 -1.75 6.85 -7.17
C SER A 11 -0.42 6.30 -6.67
N LEU A 12 -0.22 6.20 -5.35
CA LEU A 12 0.98 5.60 -4.77
C LEU A 12 1.16 4.15 -5.23
N ILE A 13 0.10 3.33 -5.16
CA ILE A 13 0.17 1.92 -5.61
C ILE A 13 0.55 1.84 -7.10
N LYS A 14 -0.05 2.67 -7.96
CA LYS A 14 0.30 2.69 -9.40
C LYS A 14 1.75 3.08 -9.62
N ALA A 15 2.23 4.08 -8.91
CA ALA A 15 3.60 4.54 -9.01
C ALA A 15 4.61 3.49 -8.52
N LEU A 16 4.32 2.78 -7.43
CA LEU A 16 5.12 1.64 -6.95
C LEU A 16 5.17 0.51 -7.98
N LEU A 17 4.07 0.27 -8.69
CA LEU A 17 3.98 -0.78 -9.70
C LEU A 17 4.63 -0.42 -11.04
N LYS A 18 4.88 0.86 -11.30
CA LYS A 18 5.44 1.36 -12.57
C LYS A 18 6.80 0.72 -12.85
N GLY A 19 6.97 0.14 -14.04
CA GLY A 19 8.18 -0.56 -14.45
C GLY A 19 8.37 -1.94 -13.83
N THR A 20 7.47 -2.39 -12.94
CA THR A 20 7.50 -3.75 -12.40
C THR A 20 6.83 -4.73 -13.36
N LYS A 21 7.17 -6.02 -13.25
CA LYS A 21 6.47 -7.09 -14.00
C LYS A 21 4.97 -7.20 -13.66
N PHE A 22 4.53 -6.58 -12.57
CA PHE A 22 3.15 -6.63 -12.06
C PHE A 22 2.30 -5.44 -12.52
N GLU A 23 2.89 -4.44 -13.20
CA GLU A 23 2.23 -3.17 -13.55
C GLU A 23 0.87 -3.38 -14.20
N ASN A 24 0.83 -4.13 -15.31
CA ASN A 24 -0.39 -4.30 -16.10
C ASN A 24 -1.48 -5.10 -15.36
N GLU A 25 -1.08 -6.18 -14.68
CA GLU A 25 -2.02 -7.09 -14.02
C GLU A 25 -2.68 -6.45 -12.79
N LEU A 26 -1.88 -5.78 -11.96
CA LEU A 26 -2.35 -5.24 -10.69
C LEU A 26 -3.01 -3.87 -10.85
N THR A 27 -2.53 -3.03 -11.78
CA THR A 27 -3.15 -1.70 -12.03
C THR A 27 -4.60 -1.80 -12.45
N ALA A 28 -4.96 -2.83 -13.22
CA ALA A 28 -6.34 -3.08 -13.64
C ALA A 28 -7.29 -3.37 -12.47
N GLN A 29 -6.77 -3.87 -11.34
CA GLN A 29 -7.58 -4.30 -10.20
C GLN A 29 -7.78 -3.20 -9.16
N ILE A 30 -6.92 -2.17 -9.15
CA ILE A 30 -6.88 -1.10 -8.13
C ILE A 30 -8.27 -0.46 -7.89
N GLY A 31 -9.00 -0.13 -8.96
CA GLY A 31 -10.30 0.55 -8.86
C GLY A 31 -11.42 -0.28 -8.21
N LEU A 32 -11.21 -1.60 -8.06
CA LEU A 32 -12.18 -2.53 -7.48
C LEU A 32 -11.81 -2.96 -6.06
N LEU A 33 -10.61 -2.60 -5.58
CA LEU A 33 -10.14 -3.05 -4.27
C LEU A 33 -10.94 -2.41 -3.15
N GLN A 34 -11.27 -3.25 -2.17
CA GLN A 34 -11.67 -2.80 -0.85
C GLN A 34 -10.48 -2.95 0.09
N VAL A 35 -10.26 -1.95 0.91
CA VAL A 35 -9.18 -1.89 1.89
C VAL A 35 -9.73 -1.48 3.25
N GLU A 36 -9.01 -1.85 4.30
CA GLU A 36 -9.20 -1.34 5.64
C GLU A 36 -7.90 -0.73 6.16
N GLU A 37 -8.02 0.31 6.98
CA GLU A 37 -6.86 0.91 7.65
C GLU A 37 -6.38 -0.03 8.75
N MET A 38 -5.07 -0.18 8.86
CA MET A 38 -4.42 -1.02 9.86
C MET A 38 -4.23 -0.25 11.18
N GLN A 39 -4.19 -0.98 12.29
CA GLN A 39 -3.88 -0.41 13.61
C GLN A 39 -2.35 -0.33 13.78
N ASP A 40 -1.72 0.56 13.04
CA ASP A 40 -0.26 0.70 12.92
C ASP A 40 0.31 1.95 13.59
N GLY A 41 -0.50 2.68 14.37
CA GLY A 41 -0.11 3.97 14.94
C GLY A 41 -0.39 5.15 14.02
N GLU A 42 -1.36 5.02 13.10
CA GLU A 42 -1.74 6.06 12.13
C GLU A 42 -0.63 6.33 11.08
N MET A 43 0.18 5.30 10.76
CA MET A 43 1.18 5.38 9.69
C MET A 43 0.55 5.27 8.30
N GLY A 44 -0.71 4.83 8.22
CA GLY A 44 -1.50 4.84 6.99
C GLY A 44 -1.43 3.54 6.20
N SER A 45 -0.97 2.45 6.81
CA SER A 45 -0.95 1.12 6.18
C SER A 45 -2.36 0.62 5.90
N LEU A 46 -2.51 -0.09 4.78
CA LEU A 46 -3.78 -0.57 4.27
C LEU A 46 -3.73 -2.07 4.03
N ARG A 47 -4.76 -2.76 4.48
CA ARG A 47 -4.95 -4.18 4.18
C ARG A 47 -6.06 -4.37 3.16
N VAL A 48 -5.82 -5.17 2.13
CA VAL A 48 -6.87 -5.53 1.15
C VAL A 48 -7.86 -6.48 1.80
N VAL A 49 -9.15 -6.16 1.68
CA VAL A 49 -10.25 -6.95 2.24
C VAL A 49 -10.70 -7.98 1.20
N ARG A 50 -10.51 -9.26 1.51
CA ARG A 50 -11.03 -10.38 0.71
C ARG A 50 -11.88 -11.31 1.58
N PRO A 51 -13.22 -11.22 1.49
CA PRO A 51 -14.10 -12.13 2.22
C PRO A 51 -13.78 -13.59 1.88
N HIS A 52 -13.75 -14.46 2.89
CA HIS A 52 -13.61 -15.91 2.73
C HIS A 52 -12.26 -16.44 2.22
N LYS A 53 -11.22 -15.60 2.09
CA LYS A 53 -9.85 -16.06 1.84
C LYS A 53 -8.99 -15.89 3.08
N LYS A 54 -8.30 -16.95 3.52
CA LYS A 54 -7.14 -16.78 4.42
C LYS A 54 -6.08 -16.02 3.64
N GLN A 55 -5.63 -14.90 4.21
CA GLN A 55 -4.61 -14.09 3.57
C GLN A 55 -3.32 -14.16 4.37
N SER A 56 -2.25 -14.48 3.67
CA SER A 56 -0.89 -14.58 4.18
C SER A 56 0.04 -13.90 3.19
N LEU A 57 1.09 -13.26 3.69
CA LEU A 57 2.15 -12.70 2.86
C LEU A 57 2.76 -13.79 1.96
N GLY A 58 2.86 -13.50 0.67
CA GLY A 58 3.49 -14.37 -0.33
C GLY A 58 4.76 -13.78 -0.90
N ALA A 59 4.69 -12.55 -1.40
CA ALA A 59 5.83 -11.87 -2.05
C ALA A 59 5.73 -10.35 -1.94
N ILE A 60 6.83 -9.66 -2.21
CA ILE A 60 6.89 -8.21 -2.32
C ILE A 60 6.80 -7.84 -3.81
N ALA A 61 5.82 -7.01 -4.17
CA ALA A 61 5.66 -6.50 -5.53
C ALA A 61 6.62 -5.33 -5.80
N ALA A 62 6.73 -4.41 -4.85
CA ALA A 62 7.51 -3.19 -4.95
C ALA A 62 7.82 -2.60 -3.57
N GLN A 63 8.91 -1.83 -3.51
CA GLN A 63 9.32 -1.06 -2.33
C GLN A 63 9.86 0.30 -2.76
N ALA A 64 9.62 1.31 -1.93
CA ALA A 64 10.20 2.63 -2.10
C ALA A 64 10.37 3.33 -0.75
N GLU A 65 11.26 4.31 -0.73
CA GLU A 65 11.47 5.21 0.40
C GLU A 65 11.07 6.63 0.00
N PHE A 66 10.42 7.32 0.93
CA PHE A 66 9.98 8.70 0.78
C PHE A 66 10.38 9.49 2.03
N THR A 67 10.20 10.80 1.95
CA THR A 67 10.35 11.70 3.09
C THR A 67 8.98 12.33 3.36
N ASP A 68 8.49 12.21 4.59
CA ASP A 68 7.24 12.84 5.03
C ASP A 68 7.42 14.38 5.16
N GLU A 69 6.34 15.13 5.35
CA GLU A 69 6.38 16.60 5.43
C GLU A 69 7.22 17.16 6.59
N ASP A 70 7.62 16.32 7.54
CA ASP A 70 8.49 16.66 8.66
C ASP A 70 9.90 16.11 8.56
N ASP A 71 10.34 15.84 7.34
CA ASP A 71 11.70 15.36 7.02
C ASP A 71 12.03 13.98 7.60
N VAL A 72 11.02 13.23 8.04
CA VAL A 72 11.20 11.88 8.57
C VAL A 72 11.10 10.85 7.43
N PRO A 73 12.05 9.90 7.33
CA PRO A 73 11.99 8.83 6.35
C PRO A 73 10.78 7.91 6.54
N VAL A 74 10.13 7.58 5.42
CA VAL A 74 9.02 6.64 5.32
C VAL A 74 9.38 5.53 4.35
N SER A 75 9.27 4.29 4.79
CA SER A 75 9.39 3.10 3.94
C SER A 75 8.01 2.60 3.56
N VAL A 76 7.79 2.32 2.27
CA VAL A 76 6.54 1.78 1.76
C VAL A 76 6.80 0.46 1.04
N THR A 77 6.07 -0.57 1.42
CA THR A 77 6.14 -1.91 0.81
C THR A 77 4.77 -2.32 0.28
N LEU A 78 4.71 -2.69 -1.00
CA LEU A 78 3.53 -3.26 -1.61
C LEU A 78 3.63 -4.80 -1.60
N ASN A 79 2.79 -5.44 -0.79
CA ASN A 79 2.81 -6.87 -0.55
C ASN A 79 1.73 -7.60 -1.35
N LEU A 80 2.08 -8.80 -1.82
CA LEU A 80 1.18 -9.77 -2.45
C LEU A 80 0.90 -10.94 -1.51
N ASN A 81 -0.27 -11.54 -1.67
CA ASN A 81 -0.60 -12.78 -0.98
C ASN A 81 0.05 -13.99 -1.68
N GLN A 82 -0.15 -15.18 -1.12
CA GLN A 82 0.37 -16.43 -1.71
C GLN A 82 -0.20 -16.76 -3.10
N ASP A 83 -1.35 -16.17 -3.48
CA ASP A 83 -1.96 -16.30 -4.80
C ASP A 83 -1.42 -15.25 -5.80
N GLY A 84 -0.49 -14.38 -5.39
CA GLY A 84 0.03 -13.28 -6.21
C GLY A 84 -0.88 -12.06 -6.31
N GLU A 85 -1.97 -12.01 -5.54
CA GLU A 85 -2.90 -10.89 -5.53
C GLU A 85 -2.46 -9.81 -4.53
N LEU A 86 -2.84 -8.54 -4.75
CA LEU A 86 -2.60 -7.46 -3.80
C LEU A 86 -3.15 -7.81 -2.40
N PHE A 87 -2.29 -7.67 -1.40
CA PHE A 87 -2.52 -8.09 -0.02
C PHE A 87 -2.48 -6.90 0.94
N GLU A 88 -1.42 -6.10 0.89
CA GLU A 88 -1.18 -5.04 1.87
C GLU A 88 -0.30 -3.95 1.27
N LEU A 89 -0.56 -2.71 1.66
CA LEU A 89 0.34 -1.59 1.51
C LEU A 89 0.83 -1.26 2.92
N ASP A 90 2.07 -1.65 3.20
CA ASP A 90 2.72 -1.43 4.49
C ASP A 90 3.49 -0.10 4.45
N ILE A 91 3.21 0.79 5.40
CA ILE A 91 3.84 2.11 5.52
C ILE A 91 4.47 2.20 6.90
N PHE A 92 5.78 2.41 6.92
CA PHE A 92 6.54 2.51 8.14
C PHE A 92 7.29 3.83 8.20
N LYS A 93 6.94 4.67 9.17
CA LYS A 93 7.66 5.91 9.45
C LYS A 93 8.75 5.66 10.49
N ALA A 94 9.98 6.10 10.20
CA ALA A 94 11.17 5.72 10.97
C ALA A 94 11.14 6.15 12.45
N ASP A 95 10.35 7.18 12.80
CA ASP A 95 10.21 7.69 14.17
C ASP A 95 8.90 7.27 14.86
N PHE A 96 8.10 6.40 14.23
CA PHE A 96 6.80 5.93 14.71
C PHE A 96 5.72 6.99 14.87
N SER A 97 5.93 8.22 14.38
CA SER A 97 4.88 9.23 14.37
C SER A 97 3.82 8.94 13.29
N PRO A 98 2.61 9.51 13.41
CA PRO A 98 1.61 9.43 12.35
C PRO A 98 2.12 10.02 11.03
N LEU A 99 1.64 9.45 9.92
CA LEU A 99 1.94 9.97 8.59
C LEU A 99 1.21 11.31 8.40
N LYS A 100 1.95 12.37 8.10
CA LYS A 100 1.36 13.70 7.90
C LYS A 100 0.71 13.82 6.53
N LYS A 101 1.40 13.31 5.50
CA LYS A 101 0.89 13.32 4.13
C LYS A 101 1.24 12.03 3.40
N PHE A 102 0.26 11.52 2.65
CA PHE A 102 0.52 10.40 1.75
C PHE A 102 1.53 10.81 0.68
N PRO A 103 2.52 9.95 0.34
CA PRO A 103 3.49 10.27 -0.69
C PRO A 103 2.79 10.64 -2.01
N GLU A 104 2.94 11.90 -2.42
CA GLU A 104 2.51 12.35 -3.74
C GLU A 104 3.64 12.02 -4.72
N ILE A 105 3.32 11.17 -5.69
CA ILE A 105 4.23 10.85 -6.77
C ILE A 105 3.67 11.52 -8.01
N GLU A 106 4.38 12.51 -8.54
CA GLU A 106 4.09 13.17 -9.82
C GLU A 106 4.33 12.25 -11.03
#